data_AF-A0A7L2IZD0-F1
#
_entry.id   AF-A0A7L2IZD0-F1
#
_cell.length_a   1.000
_cell.length_b   1.000
_cell.length_c   1.000
_cell.angle_alpha   90.00
_cell.angle_beta   90.00
_cell.angle_gamma   90.00
#
_symmetry.space_group_name_H-M   'P 1'
#
loop_
_entity.id
_entity.type
_entity.pdbx_description
1 polymer ?
#
loop_
_entity_poly.entity_id
_entity_poly.type
_entity_poly.pdbx_seq_one_letter_code
_entity_poly.pdbx_strand_id
1 'polypeptide(L)'
;RCHRREHSHRCADCGKGFVWASHLERHRRVHTGERPFPCSSCGERFTQKAHLLQHRKTHSPERPYKCGDCGKRFGEAPPFLAHQRGHAAHKSYTCGDCGKGFAWASHLERHHRVHTGEKPFECSECGEAFSQGSHLAKHRRSHL
;
A
#
# COMPACT_ATOMS: atom_id res chain seq x y z
N ARG A 1 -32.81 -1.77 17.78
CA ARG A 1 -32.32 -0.58 18.55
C ARG A 1 -30.88 -0.31 18.13
N CYS A 2 -30.64 0.72 17.31
CA CYS A 2 -29.29 1.03 16.80
C CYS A 2 -28.59 1.94 17.80
N HIS A 3 -27.52 1.48 18.46
CA HIS A 3 -26.70 2.33 19.31
C HIS A 3 -26.00 3.37 18.42
N ARG A 4 -26.44 4.62 18.49
CA ARG A 4 -25.67 5.78 18.01
C ARG A 4 -24.36 5.77 18.78
N ARG A 5 -23.27 5.30 18.16
CA ARG A 5 -21.93 5.38 18.78
C ARG A 5 -21.60 6.85 18.93
N GLU A 6 -21.59 7.32 20.16
CA GLU A 6 -21.13 8.67 20.48
C GLU A 6 -19.61 8.67 20.37
N HIS A 7 -19.11 9.32 19.32
CA HIS A 7 -17.68 9.47 19.10
C HIS A 7 -17.20 10.72 19.84
N SER A 8 -16.87 10.56 21.12
CA SER A 8 -16.48 11.68 22.01
C SER A 8 -15.11 12.28 21.68
N HIS A 9 -14.26 11.56 20.93
CA HIS A 9 -12.91 12.02 20.58
C HIS A 9 -12.79 12.24 19.08
N ARG A 10 -12.50 13.48 18.63
CA ARG A 10 -12.35 13.80 17.20
C ARG A 10 -10.92 14.19 16.85
N CYS A 11 -10.49 13.76 15.67
CA CYS A 11 -9.24 14.21 15.08
C CYS A 11 -9.40 15.62 14.52
N ALA A 12 -8.53 16.54 14.95
CA ALA A 12 -8.53 17.91 14.45
C ALA A 12 -8.13 18.01 12.97
N ASP A 13 -7.22 17.14 12.51
CA ASP A 13 -6.68 17.20 11.14
C ASP A 13 -7.66 16.70 10.06
N CYS A 14 -8.61 15.81 10.42
CA CYS A 14 -9.50 15.20 9.43
C CYS A 14 -10.95 14.97 9.90
N GLY A 15 -11.31 15.45 11.10
CA GLY A 15 -12.66 15.35 11.67
C GLY A 15 -13.12 13.95 12.08
N LYS A 16 -12.32 12.90 11.85
CA LYS A 16 -12.70 11.51 12.19
C LYS A 16 -12.96 11.35 13.69
N GLY A 17 -14.11 10.77 14.01
CA GLY A 17 -14.54 10.48 15.38
C GLY A 17 -14.11 9.10 15.87
N PHE A 18 -13.76 9.00 17.14
CA PHE A 18 -13.35 7.79 17.83
C PHE A 18 -14.09 7.70 19.17
N VAL A 19 -14.43 6.48 19.55
CA VAL A 19 -15.10 6.18 20.84
C VAL A 19 -14.10 6.27 22.00
N TRP A 20 -12.82 5.98 21.77
CA TRP A 20 -11.78 6.00 22.80
C TRP A 20 -10.62 6.92 22.42
N ALA A 21 -10.08 7.65 23.40
CA ALA A 21 -8.93 8.54 23.23
C ALA A 21 -7.68 7.79 22.69
N SER A 22 -7.44 6.56 23.14
CA SER A 22 -6.33 5.72 22.66
C SER A 22 -6.42 5.40 21.16
N HIS A 23 -7.63 5.32 20.61
CA HIS A 23 -7.85 5.12 19.17
C HIS A 23 -7.58 6.39 18.38
N LEU A 24 -7.98 7.55 18.92
CA LEU A 24 -7.65 8.85 18.34
C LEU A 24 -6.12 9.06 18.32
N GLU A 25 -5.44 8.78 19.43
CA GLU A 25 -3.98 8.95 19.53
C GLU A 25 -3.24 8.06 18.52
N ARG A 26 -3.65 6.79 18.40
CA ARG A 26 -3.13 5.89 17.37
C ARG A 26 -3.42 6.39 15.94
N HIS A 27 -4.58 7.01 15.72
CA HIS A 27 -4.95 7.57 14.43
C HIS A 27 -4.09 8.78 14.05
N ARG A 28 -3.68 9.63 15.01
CA ARG A 28 -2.81 10.78 14.75
C ARG A 28 -1.49 10.40 14.08
N ARG A 29 -0.99 9.19 14.34
CA ARG A 29 0.20 8.62 13.66
C ARG A 29 0.08 8.52 12.14
N VAL A 30 -1.15 8.52 11.61
CA VAL A 30 -1.38 8.55 10.16
C VAL A 30 -0.99 9.91 9.57
N HIS A 31 -1.18 10.99 10.33
CA HIS A 31 -0.86 12.35 9.91
C HIS A 31 0.62 12.67 10.13
N THR A 32 1.17 12.26 11.28
CA THR A 32 2.59 12.50 11.60
C THR A 32 3.55 11.54 10.90
N GLY A 33 3.05 10.43 10.35
CA GLY A 33 3.88 9.37 9.77
C GLY A 33 4.68 8.57 10.80
N GLU A 34 4.44 8.79 12.10
CA GLU A 34 5.18 8.13 13.19
C GLU A 34 4.99 6.61 13.13
N ARG A 35 6.11 5.88 13.03
CA ARG A 35 6.15 4.41 13.01
C ARG A 35 7.07 3.91 14.13
N PRO A 36 6.56 3.78 15.37
CA PRO A 36 7.39 3.46 16.54
C PRO A 36 7.95 2.05 16.56
N PHE A 37 7.39 1.13 15.76
CA PHE A 37 7.66 -0.30 15.87
C PHE A 37 8.52 -0.78 14.69
N PRO A 38 9.86 -0.76 14.79
CA PRO A 38 10.75 -1.31 13.77
C PRO A 38 10.80 -2.84 13.80
N CYS A 39 10.94 -3.46 12.64
CA CYS A 39 11.30 -4.86 12.51
C CYS A 39 12.82 -5.02 12.61
N SER A 40 13.29 -5.81 13.58
CA SER A 40 14.71 -6.10 13.77
C SER A 40 15.34 -6.89 12.61
N SER A 41 14.54 -7.61 11.81
CA SER A 41 15.03 -8.46 10.72
C SER A 41 15.21 -7.71 9.39
N CYS A 42 14.43 -6.66 9.11
CA CYS A 42 14.48 -5.96 7.82
C CYS A 42 14.41 -4.43 7.91
N GLY A 43 14.33 -3.85 9.12
CA GLY A 43 14.24 -2.40 9.33
C GLY A 43 12.88 -1.77 9.03
N GLU A 44 11.91 -2.52 8.48
CA GLU A 44 10.59 -1.99 8.17
C GLU A 44 9.84 -1.54 9.44
N ARG A 45 9.24 -0.35 9.42
CA ARG A 45 8.61 0.27 10.59
C ARG A 45 7.08 0.30 10.50
N PHE A 46 6.41 0.04 11.63
CA PHE A 46 4.95 -0.04 11.73
C PHE A 46 4.40 0.97 12.73
N THR A 47 3.16 1.42 12.50
CA THR A 47 2.43 2.35 13.39
C THR A 47 1.83 1.64 14.61
N GLN A 48 1.68 0.30 14.56
CA GLN A 48 1.09 -0.53 15.60
C GLN A 48 1.91 -1.81 15.84
N LYS A 49 2.03 -2.22 17.12
CA LYS A 49 2.73 -3.45 17.53
C LYS A 49 2.12 -4.71 16.92
N ALA A 50 0.78 -4.79 16.84
CA ALA A 50 0.09 -5.93 16.24
C ALA A 50 0.47 -6.14 14.77
N HIS A 51 0.64 -5.05 14.01
CA HIS A 51 1.08 -5.12 12.61
C HIS A 51 2.53 -5.59 12.49
N LEU A 52 3.42 -5.12 13.37
CA LEU A 52 4.79 -5.63 13.45
C LEU A 52 4.81 -7.13 13.77
N LEU A 53 4.03 -7.61 14.74
CA LEU A 53 3.96 -9.02 15.09
C LEU A 53 3.44 -9.88 13.93
N GLN A 54 2.43 -9.39 13.20
CA GLN A 54 1.94 -10.06 12.00
C GLN A 54 2.99 -10.06 10.88
N HIS A 55 3.70 -8.95 10.69
CA HIS A 55 4.81 -8.86 9.75
C HIS A 55 5.96 -9.80 10.11
N ARG A 56 6.29 -9.98 11.40
CA ARG A 56 7.35 -10.92 11.83
C ARG A 56 7.09 -12.35 11.38
N LYS A 57 5.82 -12.77 11.27
CA LYS A 57 5.47 -14.08 10.71
C LYS A 57 5.88 -14.23 9.24
N THR A 58 6.12 -13.12 8.54
CA THR A 58 6.64 -13.15 7.17
C THR A 58 8.14 -13.43 7.09
N HIS A 59 8.86 -13.28 8.20
CA HIS A 59 10.25 -13.73 8.33
C HIS A 59 10.36 -15.17 8.82
N SER A 60 9.23 -15.81 9.15
CA SER A 60 9.25 -17.21 9.59
C SER A 60 9.68 -18.09 8.41
N PRO A 61 10.71 -18.94 8.56
CA PRO A 61 11.21 -19.84 7.51
C PRO A 61 10.18 -20.88 7.06
N GLU A 62 9.10 -21.07 7.82
CA GLU A 62 8.02 -22.01 7.53
C GLU A 62 7.15 -21.63 6.32
N ARG A 63 7.37 -20.45 5.71
CA ARG A 63 6.61 -20.01 4.53
C ARG A 63 7.52 -19.47 3.42
N PRO A 64 8.25 -20.35 2.71
CA PRO A 64 9.22 -19.94 1.70
C PRO A 64 8.56 -19.30 0.48
N TYR A 65 7.29 -19.62 0.19
CA TYR A 65 6.60 -19.13 -1.00
C TYR A 65 5.90 -17.79 -0.73
N LYS A 66 6.49 -16.69 -1.24
CA LYS A 66 5.92 -15.33 -1.18
C LYS A 66 5.29 -14.96 -2.52
N CYS A 67 4.03 -14.55 -2.51
CA CYS A 67 3.38 -13.95 -3.67
C CYS A 67 3.95 -12.56 -3.95
N GLY A 68 4.51 -12.38 -5.15
CA GLY A 68 5.01 -11.09 -5.62
C GLY A 68 3.89 -10.06 -5.86
N ASP A 69 2.68 -10.51 -6.19
CA ASP A 69 1.56 -9.62 -6.51
C ASP A 69 0.88 -9.02 -5.26
N CYS A 70 0.77 -9.76 -4.15
CA CYS A 70 0.04 -9.32 -2.95
C CYS A 70 0.83 -9.46 -1.62
N GLY A 71 2.06 -9.98 -1.67
CA GLY A 71 2.92 -10.18 -0.50
C GLY A 71 2.50 -11.32 0.43
N LYS A 72 1.40 -12.04 0.15
CA LYS A 72 0.93 -13.17 0.96
C LYS A 72 1.94 -14.33 0.90
N ARG A 73 2.17 -14.98 2.04
CA ARG A 73 3.13 -16.09 2.16
C ARG A 73 2.45 -17.41 2.46
N PHE A 74 3.00 -18.49 1.90
CA PHE A 74 2.49 -19.85 1.98
C PHE A 74 3.60 -20.81 2.41
N GLY A 75 3.22 -21.83 3.17
CA GLY A 75 4.13 -22.87 3.64
C GLY A 75 4.60 -23.81 2.55
N GLU A 76 3.73 -24.03 1.58
CA GLU A 76 3.89 -25.07 0.58
C GLU A 76 3.59 -24.52 -0.83
N ALA A 77 4.19 -25.15 -1.84
CA ALA A 77 4.04 -24.76 -3.24
C ALA A 77 2.59 -24.92 -3.77
N PRO A 78 1.83 -25.99 -3.46
CA PRO A 78 0.51 -26.18 -4.09
C PRO A 78 -0.52 -25.08 -3.72
N PRO A 79 -0.68 -24.67 -2.44
CA PRO A 79 -1.55 -23.55 -2.09
C PRO A 79 -1.06 -22.21 -2.67
N PHE A 80 0.25 -22.02 -2.77
CA PHE A 80 0.85 -20.84 -3.41
C PHE A 80 0.52 -20.77 -4.90
N LEU A 81 0.70 -21.86 -5.65
CA LEU A 81 0.40 -21.93 -7.08
C LEU A 81 -1.10 -21.79 -7.37
N ALA A 82 -1.97 -22.35 -6.53
CA ALA A 82 -3.42 -22.14 -6.62
C ALA A 82 -3.78 -20.66 -6.41
N HIS A 83 -3.20 -20.02 -5.41
CA HIS A 83 -3.37 -18.59 -5.18
C HIS A 83 -2.86 -17.74 -6.35
N GLN A 84 -1.69 -18.08 -6.91
CA GLN A 84 -1.11 -17.37 -8.05
C GLN A 84 -1.95 -17.51 -9.32
N ARG A 85 -2.53 -18.70 -9.56
CA ARG A 85 -3.49 -18.92 -10.66
C ARG A 85 -4.74 -18.06 -10.52
N GLY A 86 -5.21 -17.81 -9.30
CA GLY A 86 -6.30 -16.86 -9.05
C GLY A 86 -5.98 -15.43 -9.51
N HIS A 87 -4.73 -14.97 -9.38
CA HIS A 87 -4.31 -13.67 -9.92
C HIS A 87 -4.30 -13.66 -11.44
N ALA A 88 -3.86 -14.75 -12.09
CA ALA A 88 -3.88 -14.86 -13.55
C ALA A 88 -5.32 -14.84 -14.11
N ALA A 89 -6.25 -15.54 -13.44
CA ALA A 89 -7.67 -15.51 -13.79
C ALA A 89 -8.32 -14.13 -13.60
N HIS A 90 -7.78 -13.31 -12.69
CA HIS A 90 -8.26 -11.94 -12.45
C HIS A 90 -7.52 -10.88 -13.31
N LYS A 91 -6.45 -11.27 -14.04
CA LYS A 91 -5.71 -10.38 -14.95
C LYS A 91 -6.34 -10.39 -16.34
N SER A 92 -7.52 -9.79 -16.46
CA SER A 92 -8.27 -9.69 -17.72
C SER A 92 -7.67 -8.69 -18.72
N TYR A 93 -6.71 -7.86 -18.31
CA TYR A 93 -6.17 -6.77 -19.12
C TYR A 93 -4.69 -7.00 -19.40
N THR A 94 -4.34 -7.24 -20.66
CA THR A 94 -2.97 -7.53 -21.07
C THR A 94 -2.42 -6.40 -21.93
N CYS A 95 -1.18 -5.99 -21.66
CA CYS A 95 -0.48 -5.04 -22.51
C CYS A 95 -0.09 -5.69 -23.84
N GLY A 96 -0.50 -5.08 -24.95
CA GLY A 96 -0.16 -5.55 -26.29
C GLY A 96 1.34 -5.47 -26.61
N ASP A 97 2.04 -4.47 -26.06
CA ASP A 97 3.45 -4.21 -26.38
C ASP A 97 4.43 -5.16 -25.67
N CYS A 98 4.09 -5.65 -24.48
CA CYS A 98 4.98 -6.48 -23.67
C CYS A 98 4.35 -7.73 -23.05
N GLY A 99 3.07 -8.00 -23.32
CA GLY A 99 2.35 -9.19 -22.80
C GLY A 99 2.07 -9.16 -21.30
N LYS A 100 2.34 -8.06 -20.60
CA LYS A 100 2.16 -7.96 -19.15
C LYS A 100 0.69 -7.87 -18.77
N GLY A 101 0.23 -8.73 -17.87
CA GLY A 101 -1.16 -8.81 -17.40
C GLY A 101 -1.44 -7.97 -16.15
N PHE A 102 -2.60 -7.32 -16.12
CA PHE A 102 -3.09 -6.43 -15.07
C PHE A 102 -4.50 -6.80 -14.65
N ALA A 103 -4.77 -6.65 -13.35
CA ALA A 103 -6.07 -6.97 -12.76
C ALA A 103 -7.17 -5.96 -13.12
N TRP A 104 -6.79 -4.72 -13.45
CA TRP A 104 -7.71 -3.63 -13.74
C TRP A 104 -7.23 -2.83 -14.95
N ALA A 105 -8.17 -2.34 -15.77
CA ALA A 105 -7.87 -1.53 -16.96
C ALA A 105 -7.06 -0.28 -16.62
N SER A 106 -7.39 0.42 -15.54
CA SER A 106 -6.67 1.63 -15.09
C SER A 106 -5.20 1.38 -14.76
N HIS A 107 -4.85 0.16 -14.34
CA HIS A 107 -3.46 -0.23 -14.11
C HIS A 107 -2.72 -0.50 -15.42
N LEU A 108 -3.39 -1.10 -16.41
CA LEU A 108 -2.85 -1.29 -17.75
C LEU A 108 -2.63 0.06 -18.45
N GLU A 109 -3.62 0.95 -18.39
CA GLU A 109 -3.53 2.30 -18.97
C GLU A 109 -2.36 3.10 -18.37
N ARG A 110 -2.23 3.08 -17.04
CA ARG A 110 -1.08 3.69 -16.36
C ARG A 110 0.24 3.04 -16.78
N HIS A 111 0.24 1.74 -17.04
CA HIS A 111 1.44 1.03 -17.51
C HIS A 111 1.83 1.41 -18.94
N HIS A 112 0.87 1.70 -19.83
CA HIS A 112 1.18 2.17 -21.19
C HIS A 112 2.07 3.42 -21.22
N ARG A 113 1.99 4.26 -20.19
CA ARG A 113 2.88 5.43 -20.03
C ARG A 113 4.36 5.07 -19.95
N VAL A 114 4.70 3.84 -19.59
CA VAL A 114 6.09 3.34 -19.61
C VAL A 114 6.57 3.15 -21.04
N HIS A 115 5.68 2.79 -21.97
CA HIS A 115 6.01 2.62 -23.38
C HIS A 115 5.97 3.94 -24.14
N THR A 116 4.99 4.80 -23.87
CA THR A 116 4.85 6.09 -24.54
C THR A 116 5.76 7.19 -23.97
N GLY A 117 6.29 6.99 -22.76
CA GLY A 117 7.06 8.01 -22.05
C GLY A 117 6.21 9.18 -21.51
N GLU A 118 4.89 9.08 -21.58
CA GLU A 118 3.97 10.14 -21.16
C GLU A 118 4.12 10.45 -19.66
N LYS A 119 4.28 11.74 -19.34
CA LYS A 119 4.45 12.25 -17.98
C LYS A 119 3.48 13.39 -17.69
N PRO A 120 2.19 13.09 -17.42
CA PRO A 120 1.14 14.12 -17.30
C PRO A 120 1.26 15.00 -16.05
N PHE A 121 2.09 14.61 -15.08
CA PHE A 121 2.13 15.26 -13.77
C PHE A 121 3.42 16.05 -13.62
N GLU A 122 3.34 17.36 -13.80
CA GLU A 122 4.49 18.26 -13.69
C GLU A 122 4.59 18.90 -12.30
N CYS A 123 5.81 19.05 -11.80
CA CYS A 123 6.09 19.83 -10.61
C CYS A 123 6.14 21.32 -10.95
N SER A 124 5.25 22.12 -10.38
CA SER A 124 5.22 23.58 -10.58
C SER A 124 6.45 24.31 -10.03
N GLU A 125 7.24 23.69 -9.16
CA GLU A 125 8.39 24.31 -8.50
C GLU A 125 9.69 24.12 -9.29
N CYS A 126 9.89 22.96 -9.94
CA CYS A 126 11.13 22.65 -10.68
C CYS A 126 10.92 22.20 -12.13
N GLY A 127 9.67 22.07 -12.60
CA GLY A 127 9.34 21.60 -13.96
C GLY A 127 9.52 20.10 -14.18
N GLU A 128 9.90 19.32 -13.17
CA GLU A 128 10.10 17.88 -13.34
C GLU A 128 8.76 17.15 -13.53
N ALA A 129 8.67 16.35 -14.60
CA ALA A 129 7.45 15.63 -14.97
C ALA A 129 7.49 14.14 -14.61
N PHE A 130 6.36 13.63 -14.12
CA PHE A 130 6.16 12.27 -13.63
C PHE A 130 5.02 11.56 -14.36
N SER A 131 5.14 10.24 -14.53
CA SER A 131 4.09 9.39 -15.12
C SER A 131 2.94 9.08 -14.15
N GLN A 132 3.12 9.35 -12.85
CA GLN A 132 2.13 9.12 -11.80
C GLN A 132 2.08 10.28 -10.80
N GLY A 133 0.86 10.73 -10.48
CA GLY A 133 0.66 11.81 -9.49
C GLY A 133 1.15 11.44 -8.09
N SER A 134 1.15 10.16 -7.72
CA SER A 134 1.72 9.70 -6.45
C SER A 134 3.24 9.90 -6.37
N HIS A 135 3.96 9.83 -7.49
CA HIS A 135 5.39 10.12 -7.56
C HIS A 135 5.64 11.61 -7.45
N LEU A 136 4.88 12.43 -8.19
CA LEU A 136 4.91 13.89 -8.04
C LEU A 136 4.65 14.29 -6.58
N ALA A 137 3.64 13.72 -5.93
CA ALA A 137 3.34 14.03 -4.53
C ALA A 137 4.47 13.64 -3.56
N LYS A 138 5.25 12.60 -3.85
CA LYS A 138 6.46 12.27 -3.08
C LYS A 138 7.58 13.27 -3.34
N HIS A 139 7.82 13.58 -4.61
CA HIS A 139 8.83 14.54 -5.04
C HIS A 139 8.57 15.94 -4.46
N ARG A 140 7.33 16.43 -4.43
CA ARG A 140 7.02 17.74 -3.83
C ARG A 140 7.38 17.83 -2.34
N ARG A 141 7.54 16.71 -1.64
CA ARG A 141 7.99 16.71 -0.24
C ARG A 141 9.50 16.85 -0.08
N SER A 142 10.29 16.74 -1.15
CA SER A 142 11.73 17.01 -1.12
C SER A 142 12.08 18.47 -1.34
N HIS A 143 11.10 19.31 -1.69
CA HIS A 143 11.27 20.77 -1.81
C HIS A 143 10.97 21.54 -0.50
N LEU A 144 10.64 20.80 0.58
CA LEU A 144 10.55 21.33 1.94
C LEU A 144 11.95 21.40 2.56
#